data_AF-A0A101IIM8-F1
#
_entry.id   AF-A0A101IIM8-F1
#
_cell.length_a   1.000
_cell.length_b   1.000
_cell.length_c   1.000
_cell.angle_alpha   90.00
_cell.angle_beta   90.00
_cell.angle_gamma   90.00
#
_symmetry.space_group_name_H-M   'P 1'
#
loop_
_entity.id
_entity.type
_entity.pdbx_description
1 polymer ?
#
loop_
_entity_poly.entity_id
_entity_poly.type
_entity_poly.pdbx_seq_one_letter_code
_entity_poly.pdbx_strand_id
1 'polypeptide(L)'
;MRVGVVTRGKYGERLIETIKERSDFEVVSIDLPQFLPDFIEDPEEFVDDLDLDPEFWSSDLIITYSLHPDITPEIAVRAGKGGTQAVIIPGGMGRAGSVPELQKIADRYGIYIEVDEICCTLEECGVEAVDTFAERFGQPVIDVKVEEGKIADVHVTRGSPCGSTWHVAKEIVGRRMEDAPPRAGLLCQMYPCRAVRGGEGGIHASGDLHKYAMERALGLDTELVIADQSKPIKIRGKDLP
;
A
#
# COMPACT_ATOMS: atom_id res chain seq x y z
N MET A 1 -11.21 -6.76 -10.78
CA MET A 1 -10.51 -5.50 -11.09
C MET A 1 -9.12 -5.79 -11.63
N ARG A 2 -8.57 -4.88 -12.43
CA ARG A 2 -7.20 -4.89 -12.95
C ARG A 2 -6.33 -3.91 -12.16
N VAL A 3 -5.25 -4.43 -11.58
CA VAL A 3 -4.30 -3.66 -10.76
C VAL A 3 -2.98 -3.51 -11.52
N GLY A 4 -2.60 -2.27 -11.80
CA GLY A 4 -1.30 -1.93 -12.36
C GLY A 4 -0.27 -1.69 -11.26
N VAL A 5 0.86 -2.39 -11.29
CA VAL A 5 1.96 -2.16 -10.35
C VAL A 5 3.18 -1.61 -11.09
N VAL A 6 3.63 -0.42 -10.72
CA VAL A 6 4.93 0.11 -11.18
C VAL A 6 6.00 -0.42 -10.23
N THR A 7 6.91 -1.25 -10.74
CA THR A 7 8.04 -1.78 -9.98
C THR A 7 9.27 -0.92 -10.16
N ARG A 8 10.17 -0.97 -9.17
CA ARG A 8 11.50 -0.35 -9.28
C ARG A 8 12.49 -1.06 -8.36
N GLY A 9 13.43 -1.79 -8.94
CA GLY A 9 14.37 -2.62 -8.17
C GLY A 9 13.62 -3.56 -7.21
N LYS A 10 13.86 -3.44 -5.90
CA LYS A 10 13.28 -4.34 -4.88
C LYS A 10 11.83 -4.03 -4.46
N TYR A 11 11.17 -3.06 -5.09
CA TYR A 11 9.84 -2.57 -4.71
C TYR A 11 8.79 -3.03 -5.73
N GLY A 12 7.64 -3.48 -5.23
CA GLY A 12 6.49 -3.92 -6.04
C GLY A 12 6.39 -5.44 -6.23
N GLU A 13 7.50 -6.18 -6.32
CA GLU A 13 7.46 -7.64 -6.58
C GLU A 13 6.60 -8.42 -5.58
N ARG A 14 6.81 -8.20 -4.28
CA ARG A 14 5.99 -8.86 -3.24
C ARG A 14 4.52 -8.45 -3.26
N LEU A 15 4.22 -7.23 -3.69
CA LEU A 15 2.83 -6.82 -3.88
C LEU A 15 2.19 -7.66 -4.97
N ILE A 16 2.87 -7.81 -6.11
CA ILE A 16 2.40 -8.62 -7.23
C ILE A 16 2.20 -10.08 -6.81
N GLU A 17 3.17 -10.68 -6.10
CA GLU A 17 3.06 -12.03 -5.56
C GLU A 17 1.86 -12.16 -4.62
N THR A 18 1.69 -11.21 -3.70
CA THR A 18 0.61 -11.22 -2.72
C THR A 18 -0.75 -11.07 -3.39
N ILE A 19 -0.89 -10.22 -4.41
CA ILE A 19 -2.13 -10.07 -5.19
C ILE A 19 -2.48 -11.41 -5.87
N LYS A 20 -1.52 -12.04 -6.55
CA LYS A 20 -1.71 -13.33 -7.24
C LYS A 20 -2.08 -14.47 -6.28
N GLU A 21 -1.53 -14.47 -5.07
CA GLU A 21 -1.80 -15.53 -4.09
C GLU A 21 -3.12 -15.33 -3.33
N ARG A 22 -3.57 -14.09 -3.14
CA ARG A 22 -4.60 -13.75 -2.13
C ARG A 22 -5.84 -13.09 -2.70
N SER A 23 -5.91 -12.93 -4.02
CA SER A 23 -7.08 -12.39 -4.71
C SER A 23 -7.24 -13.04 -6.09
N ASP A 24 -8.36 -12.74 -6.73
CA ASP A 24 -8.67 -13.05 -8.12
C ASP A 24 -8.43 -11.86 -9.06
N PHE A 25 -7.72 -10.82 -8.59
CA PHE A 25 -7.45 -9.62 -9.38
C PHE A 25 -6.47 -9.93 -10.51
N GLU A 26 -6.71 -9.31 -11.66
CA GLU A 26 -5.71 -9.27 -12.71
C GLU A 26 -4.61 -8.31 -12.29
N VAL A 27 -3.34 -8.73 -12.35
CA VAL A 27 -2.20 -7.88 -12.06
C VAL A 27 -1.31 -7.75 -13.28
N VAL A 28 -1.06 -6.51 -13.68
CA VAL A 28 -0.10 -6.14 -14.73
C VAL A 28 0.98 -5.26 -14.12
N SER A 29 2.17 -5.24 -14.73
CA SER A 29 3.28 -4.47 -14.19
C SER A 29 4.18 -3.91 -15.27
N ILE A 30 4.71 -2.72 -14.99
CA ILE A 30 5.82 -2.11 -15.72
C ILE A 30 6.99 -1.92 -14.76
N ASP A 31 8.22 -1.98 -15.28
CA ASP A 31 9.43 -1.81 -14.48
C ASP A 31 10.13 -0.50 -14.85
N LEU A 32 10.46 0.29 -13.82
CA LEU A 32 11.25 1.50 -13.98
C LEU A 32 12.73 1.23 -13.70
N PRO A 33 13.63 1.97 -14.37
CA PRO A 33 15.05 1.90 -14.08
C PRO A 33 15.36 2.09 -12.58
N GLN A 34 16.17 1.19 -12.03
CA GLN A 34 16.60 1.28 -10.64
C GLN A 34 17.35 2.60 -10.37
N PHE A 35 18.18 3.03 -11.31
CA PHE A 35 18.94 4.27 -11.25
C PHE A 35 18.27 5.31 -12.13
N LEU A 36 17.79 6.38 -11.49
CA LEU A 36 17.22 7.55 -12.15
C LEU A 36 18.10 8.76 -11.83
N PRO A 37 18.17 9.77 -12.72
CA PRO A 37 18.75 11.07 -12.38
C PRO A 37 18.07 11.67 -11.15
N ASP A 38 18.78 12.46 -10.35
CA ASP A 38 18.19 13.12 -9.17
C ASP A 38 17.14 14.20 -9.54
N PHE A 39 17.23 14.70 -10.78
CA PHE A 39 16.33 15.70 -11.35
C PHE A 39 16.08 15.37 -12.82
N ILE A 40 14.82 15.42 -13.23
CA ILE A 40 14.38 15.16 -14.59
C ILE A 40 13.63 16.40 -15.08
N GLU A 41 14.21 17.10 -16.06
CA GLU A 41 13.65 18.36 -16.58
C GLU A 41 12.33 18.14 -17.32
N ASP A 42 12.28 17.10 -18.17
CA ASP A 42 11.12 16.72 -18.97
C ASP A 42 10.66 15.28 -18.63
N PRO A 43 9.86 15.09 -17.56
CA PRO A 43 9.39 13.76 -17.16
C PRO A 43 8.54 13.05 -18.23
N GLU A 44 7.78 13.79 -19.04
CA GLU A 44 6.96 13.23 -20.13
C GLU A 44 7.85 12.54 -21.18
N GLU A 45 8.87 13.25 -21.68
CA GLU A 45 9.84 12.69 -22.64
C GLU A 45 10.60 11.51 -22.03
N PHE A 46 11.03 11.64 -20.77
CA PHE A 46 11.72 10.55 -20.08
C PHE A 46 10.89 9.27 -20.00
N VAL A 47 9.58 9.37 -19.68
CA VAL A 47 8.72 8.18 -19.57
C VAL A 47 8.35 7.62 -20.95
N ASP A 48 8.29 8.46 -22.00
CA ASP A 48 8.12 7.99 -23.38
C ASP A 48 9.30 7.13 -23.86
N ASP A 49 10.52 7.52 -23.50
CA ASP A 49 11.74 6.80 -23.86
C ASP A 49 11.87 5.42 -23.19
N LEU A 50 11.04 5.11 -22.19
CA LEU A 50 11.05 3.82 -21.49
C LEU A 50 10.31 2.70 -22.23
N ASP A 51 9.63 3.00 -23.36
CA ASP A 51 8.88 2.02 -24.18
C ASP A 51 7.94 1.13 -23.35
N LEU A 52 7.21 1.77 -22.43
CA LEU A 52 6.29 1.10 -21.51
C LEU A 52 5.01 0.68 -22.23
N ASP A 53 4.49 -0.51 -21.90
CA ASP A 53 3.24 -1.01 -22.46
C ASP A 53 2.08 -0.01 -22.25
N PRO A 54 1.51 0.56 -23.31
CA PRO A 54 0.40 1.52 -23.20
C PRO A 54 -0.84 0.92 -22.55
N GLU A 55 -1.08 -0.39 -22.66
CA GLU A 55 -2.23 -1.04 -22.03
C GLU A 55 -2.12 -1.04 -20.50
N PHE A 56 -0.95 -0.80 -19.92
CA PHE A 56 -0.78 -0.67 -18.48
C PHE A 56 -1.68 0.42 -17.88
N TRP A 57 -1.81 1.55 -18.59
CA TRP A 57 -2.50 2.75 -18.10
C TRP A 57 -4.03 2.62 -18.02
N SER A 58 -4.60 1.58 -18.62
CA SER A 58 -6.05 1.26 -18.53
C SER A 58 -6.38 0.37 -17.32
N SER A 59 -5.54 0.33 -16.30
CA SER A 59 -5.81 -0.40 -15.05
C SER A 59 -6.85 0.35 -14.20
N ASP A 60 -7.69 -0.37 -13.44
CA ASP A 60 -8.68 0.25 -12.56
C ASP A 60 -7.99 1.02 -11.40
N LEU A 61 -6.94 0.40 -10.85
CA LEU A 61 -6.09 0.91 -9.77
C LEU A 61 -4.62 0.80 -10.18
N ILE A 62 -3.84 1.87 -9.96
CA ILE A 62 -2.38 1.82 -10.11
C ILE A 62 -1.70 2.03 -8.76
N ILE A 63 -0.77 1.15 -8.41
CA ILE A 63 0.09 1.26 -7.23
C ILE A 63 1.52 1.49 -7.71
N THR A 64 2.08 2.67 -7.45
CA THR A 64 3.35 3.07 -8.06
C THR A 64 4.52 3.11 -7.08
N TYR A 65 5.50 2.22 -7.26
CA TYR A 65 6.79 2.28 -6.56
C TYR A 65 7.87 2.99 -7.41
N SER A 66 7.50 4.05 -8.12
CA SER A 66 8.46 4.94 -8.82
C SER A 66 9.52 5.54 -7.91
N LEU A 67 9.12 5.90 -6.69
CA LEU A 67 10.00 6.43 -5.65
C LEU A 67 10.84 7.62 -6.14
N HIS A 68 10.26 8.48 -6.98
CA HIS A 68 10.93 9.63 -7.59
C HIS A 68 9.95 10.80 -7.77
N PRO A 69 10.23 11.99 -7.19
CA PRO A 69 9.27 13.09 -7.15
C PRO A 69 8.92 13.66 -8.53
N ASP A 70 9.79 13.51 -9.54
CA ASP A 70 9.51 14.00 -10.90
C ASP A 70 8.73 12.97 -11.75
N ILE A 71 8.90 11.67 -11.49
CA ILE A 71 8.27 10.59 -12.28
C ILE A 71 6.88 10.25 -11.74
N THR A 72 6.68 10.33 -10.43
CA THR A 72 5.40 9.97 -9.82
C THR A 72 4.23 10.83 -10.32
N PRO A 73 4.34 12.17 -10.43
CA PRO A 73 3.30 12.99 -11.04
C PRO A 73 3.01 12.60 -12.49
N GLU A 74 4.05 12.31 -13.28
CA GLU A 74 3.87 11.88 -14.67
C GLU A 74 3.14 10.53 -14.79
N ILE A 75 3.44 9.57 -13.91
CA ILE A 75 2.68 8.32 -13.80
C ILE A 75 1.21 8.61 -13.49
N ALA A 76 0.92 9.54 -12.57
CA ALA A 76 -0.46 9.92 -12.25
C ALA A 76 -1.16 10.62 -13.44
N VAL A 77 -0.44 11.41 -14.23
CA VAL A 77 -0.93 11.99 -15.49
C VAL A 77 -1.31 10.90 -16.49
N ARG A 78 -0.43 9.91 -16.72
CA ARG A 78 -0.70 8.81 -17.66
C ARG A 78 -1.82 7.91 -17.19
N ALA A 79 -1.88 7.62 -15.88
CA ALA A 79 -2.99 6.90 -15.26
C ALA A 79 -4.33 7.60 -15.52
N GLY A 80 -4.39 8.93 -15.28
CA GLY A 80 -5.58 9.72 -15.55
C GLY A 80 -5.98 9.74 -17.03
N LYS A 81 -5.01 9.90 -17.95
CA LYS A 81 -5.25 9.81 -19.40
C LYS A 81 -5.76 8.42 -19.82
N GLY A 82 -5.29 7.37 -19.15
CA GLY A 82 -5.67 5.97 -19.40
C GLY A 82 -7.00 5.54 -18.77
N GLY A 83 -7.66 6.41 -17.99
CA GLY A 83 -8.95 6.12 -17.36
C GLY A 83 -8.85 5.35 -16.03
N THR A 84 -7.67 5.33 -15.41
CA THR A 84 -7.49 4.77 -14.06
C THR A 84 -8.37 5.51 -13.05
N GLN A 85 -9.05 4.79 -12.14
CA GLN A 85 -9.88 5.45 -11.11
C GLN A 85 -9.04 6.01 -9.95
N ALA A 86 -7.96 5.32 -9.59
CA ALA A 86 -7.13 5.68 -8.46
C ALA A 86 -5.63 5.34 -8.63
N VAL A 87 -4.78 6.18 -8.03
CA VAL A 87 -3.33 5.98 -7.93
C VAL A 87 -2.90 5.98 -6.47
N ILE A 88 -2.33 4.87 -6.00
CA ILE A 88 -1.71 4.76 -4.66
C ILE A 88 -0.20 4.93 -4.81
N ILE A 89 0.38 5.81 -4.00
CA ILE A 89 1.78 6.21 -4.04
C ILE A 89 2.43 5.85 -2.69
N PRO A 90 3.10 4.70 -2.59
CA PRO A 90 3.81 4.30 -1.38
C PRO A 90 5.17 4.99 -1.24
N GLY A 91 5.63 5.14 0.00
CA GLY A 91 6.97 5.66 0.31
C GLY A 91 7.01 7.13 0.75
N GLY A 92 5.84 7.74 0.95
CA GLY A 92 5.68 9.07 1.54
C GLY A 92 5.90 10.24 0.57
N MET A 93 5.56 11.46 1.03
CA MET A 93 5.52 12.66 0.19
C MET A 93 6.82 13.00 -0.52
N GLY A 94 7.99 12.72 0.08
CA GLY A 94 9.28 12.99 -0.56
C GLY A 94 9.51 12.20 -1.86
N ARG A 95 8.64 11.23 -2.17
CA ARG A 95 8.67 10.39 -3.37
C ARG A 95 7.50 10.66 -4.32
N ALA A 96 6.52 11.46 -3.89
CA ALA A 96 5.25 11.64 -4.58
C ALA A 96 5.20 12.91 -5.45
N GLY A 97 6.15 13.84 -5.26
CA GLY A 97 6.08 15.19 -5.81
C GLY A 97 5.47 16.15 -4.78
N SER A 98 4.60 17.06 -5.22
CA SER A 98 3.95 18.03 -4.32
C SER A 98 2.43 17.85 -4.27
N VAL A 99 1.82 18.07 -3.10
CA VAL A 99 0.35 17.99 -2.94
C VAL A 99 -0.39 18.93 -3.92
N PRO A 100 0.02 20.21 -4.11
CA PRO A 100 -0.67 21.09 -5.06
C PRO A 100 -0.62 20.59 -6.51
N GLU A 101 0.46 19.93 -6.91
CA GLU A 101 0.60 19.34 -8.24
C GLU A 101 -0.29 18.11 -8.40
N LEU A 102 -0.23 17.18 -7.45
CA LEU A 102 -1.09 16.00 -7.42
C LEU A 102 -2.58 16.39 -7.39
N GLN A 103 -2.95 17.45 -6.66
CA GLN A 103 -4.32 17.98 -6.68
C GLN A 103 -4.72 18.49 -8.07
N LYS A 104 -3.84 19.18 -8.80
CA LYS A 104 -4.13 19.63 -10.17
C LYS A 104 -4.32 18.45 -11.12
N ILE A 105 -3.55 17.38 -10.94
CA ILE A 105 -3.66 16.14 -11.73
C ILE A 105 -4.99 15.45 -11.41
N ALA A 106 -5.28 15.24 -10.13
CA ALA A 106 -6.54 14.66 -9.66
C ALA A 106 -7.75 15.43 -10.18
N ASP A 107 -7.74 16.77 -10.07
CA ASP A 107 -8.80 17.64 -10.60
C ASP A 107 -8.95 17.54 -12.12
N ARG A 108 -7.84 17.47 -12.85
CA ARG A 108 -7.85 17.47 -14.31
C ARG A 108 -8.42 16.19 -14.88
N TYR A 109 -8.10 15.05 -14.27
CA TYR A 109 -8.44 13.73 -14.81
C TYR A 109 -9.57 13.03 -14.03
N GLY A 110 -10.07 13.63 -12.95
CA GLY A 110 -11.14 13.04 -12.13
C GLY A 110 -10.70 11.75 -11.44
N ILE A 111 -9.45 11.68 -10.97
CA ILE A 111 -8.88 10.48 -10.34
C ILE A 111 -8.60 10.70 -8.85
N TYR A 112 -8.64 9.62 -8.08
CA TYR A 112 -8.22 9.63 -6.69
C TYR A 112 -6.72 9.38 -6.58
N ILE A 113 -6.03 10.11 -5.72
CA ILE A 113 -4.61 9.89 -5.44
C ILE A 113 -4.42 9.76 -3.93
N GLU A 114 -3.77 8.69 -3.48
CA GLU A 114 -3.42 8.48 -2.08
C GLU A 114 -1.92 8.33 -1.93
N VAL A 115 -1.32 9.16 -1.09
CA VAL A 115 0.10 9.06 -0.74
C VAL A 115 0.23 8.42 0.63
N ASP A 116 0.84 7.25 0.66
CA ASP A 116 1.07 6.46 1.86
C ASP A 116 2.57 6.44 2.21
N GLU A 117 2.91 6.57 3.50
CA GLU A 117 4.24 6.16 3.96
C GLU A 117 4.38 4.62 3.91
N ILE A 118 3.30 3.91 4.23
CA ILE A 118 3.17 2.45 4.22
C ILE A 118 1.80 2.05 3.67
N CYS A 119 1.70 1.04 2.82
CA CYS A 119 0.38 0.63 2.30
C CYS A 119 -0.48 -0.13 3.32
N CYS A 120 0.03 -0.34 4.54
CA CYS A 120 -0.72 -0.98 5.63
C CYS A 120 -1.76 -0.05 6.24
N THR A 121 -1.81 1.23 5.86
CA THR A 121 -2.84 2.21 6.29
C THR A 121 -3.99 2.33 5.30
N LEU A 122 -3.93 1.62 4.16
CA LEU A 122 -4.97 1.68 3.15
C LEU A 122 -6.30 1.14 3.70
N GLU A 123 -7.35 1.91 3.53
CA GLU A 123 -8.72 1.61 3.94
C GLU A 123 -9.69 2.07 2.85
N GLU A 124 -10.93 1.60 2.93
CA GLU A 124 -12.02 2.08 2.08
C GLU A 124 -12.14 3.60 2.15
N CYS A 125 -12.36 4.20 0.98
CA CYS A 125 -12.49 5.62 0.79
C CYS A 125 -13.70 6.01 -0.07
N GLY A 126 -14.51 5.07 -0.56
CA GLY A 126 -15.67 5.37 -1.43
C GLY A 126 -15.33 5.41 -2.91
N VAL A 127 -14.09 5.08 -3.30
CA VAL A 127 -13.69 4.93 -4.71
C VAL A 127 -13.69 3.45 -5.03
N GLU A 128 -14.52 3.00 -5.97
CA GLU A 128 -14.79 1.57 -6.23
C GLU A 128 -13.52 0.72 -6.37
N ALA A 129 -12.54 1.15 -7.17
CA ALA A 129 -11.28 0.43 -7.30
C ALA A 129 -10.48 0.35 -5.98
N VAL A 130 -10.44 1.42 -5.19
CA VAL A 130 -9.73 1.43 -3.91
C VAL A 130 -10.46 0.55 -2.89
N ASP A 131 -11.78 0.67 -2.81
CA ASP A 131 -12.61 -0.09 -1.88
C ASP A 131 -12.55 -1.58 -2.19
N THR A 132 -12.69 -1.96 -3.46
CA THR A 132 -12.55 -3.36 -3.91
C THR A 132 -11.17 -3.92 -3.54
N PHE A 133 -10.10 -3.13 -3.73
CA PHE A 133 -8.77 -3.54 -3.32
C PHE A 133 -8.65 -3.64 -1.79
N ALA A 134 -9.24 -2.69 -1.07
CA ALA A 134 -9.28 -2.60 0.37
C ALA A 134 -10.19 -3.63 1.06
N GLU A 135 -10.95 -4.44 0.32
CA GLU A 135 -11.58 -5.64 0.87
C GLU A 135 -10.55 -6.72 1.22
N ARG A 136 -9.43 -6.78 0.47
CA ARG A 136 -8.41 -7.83 0.59
C ARG A 136 -7.07 -7.32 1.11
N PHE A 137 -6.73 -6.08 0.78
CA PHE A 137 -5.39 -5.54 0.99
C PHE A 137 -5.42 -4.17 1.67
N GLY A 138 -4.63 -3.98 2.74
CA GLY A 138 -4.54 -2.69 3.43
C GLY A 138 -4.33 -2.84 4.93
N GLN A 139 -5.10 -2.11 5.72
CA GLN A 139 -5.09 -2.20 7.18
C GLN A 139 -5.47 -3.62 7.65
N PRO A 140 -4.59 -4.33 8.40
CA PRO A 140 -4.83 -5.72 8.75
C PRO A 140 -6.14 -5.94 9.51
N VAL A 141 -6.92 -6.93 9.06
CA VAL A 141 -8.11 -7.44 9.75
C VAL A 141 -7.98 -8.95 9.82
N ILE A 142 -7.99 -9.49 11.03
CA ILE A 142 -7.77 -10.90 11.31
C ILE A 142 -8.80 -11.42 12.30
N ASP A 143 -9.09 -12.71 12.21
CA ASP A 143 -9.88 -13.47 13.18
C ASP A 143 -8.98 -14.49 13.86
N VAL A 144 -9.08 -14.59 15.18
CA VAL A 144 -8.15 -15.38 15.99
C VAL A 144 -8.90 -16.44 16.78
N LYS A 145 -8.51 -17.70 16.62
CA LYS A 145 -8.99 -18.81 17.45
C LYS A 145 -8.04 -19.02 18.61
N VAL A 146 -8.57 -19.10 19.83
CA VAL A 146 -7.79 -19.37 21.05
C VAL A 146 -8.20 -20.70 21.66
N GLU A 147 -7.23 -21.54 21.98
CA GLU A 147 -7.40 -22.81 22.69
C GLU A 147 -6.40 -22.89 23.85
N GLU A 148 -6.87 -23.24 25.04
CA GLU A 148 -6.02 -23.35 26.25
C GLU A 148 -5.15 -22.10 26.51
N GLY A 149 -5.69 -20.91 26.22
CA GLY A 149 -4.99 -19.63 26.39
C GLY A 149 -3.89 -19.33 25.35
N LYS A 150 -3.82 -20.11 24.26
CA LYS A 150 -2.87 -19.93 23.16
C LYS A 150 -3.57 -19.72 21.84
N ILE A 151 -2.90 -19.01 20.92
CA ILE A 151 -3.36 -18.84 19.54
C ILE A 151 -3.33 -20.20 18.85
N ALA A 152 -4.51 -20.71 18.50
CA ALA A 152 -4.66 -21.99 17.81
C ALA A 152 -4.64 -21.80 16.28
N ASP A 153 -5.25 -20.72 15.79
CA ASP A 153 -5.33 -20.39 14.37
C ASP A 153 -5.56 -18.88 14.18
N VAL A 154 -5.14 -18.35 13.03
CA VAL A 154 -5.38 -16.97 12.63
C VAL A 154 -5.82 -16.91 11.18
N HIS A 155 -7.06 -16.48 10.96
CA HIS A 155 -7.59 -16.20 9.63
C HIS A 155 -7.35 -14.74 9.26
N VAL A 156 -6.87 -14.49 8.04
CA VAL A 156 -6.63 -13.13 7.54
C VAL A 156 -7.72 -12.77 6.55
N THR A 157 -8.61 -11.89 6.98
CA THR A 157 -9.70 -11.34 6.16
C THR A 157 -9.17 -10.26 5.24
N ARG A 158 -8.33 -9.36 5.78
CA ARG A 158 -7.59 -8.33 5.05
C ARG A 158 -6.15 -8.28 5.51
N GLY A 159 -5.20 -8.30 4.57
CA GLY A 159 -3.77 -8.33 4.88
C GLY A 159 -3.01 -7.13 4.31
N SER A 160 -1.86 -6.83 4.89
CA SER A 160 -0.96 -5.82 4.34
C SER A 160 -0.55 -6.19 2.91
N PRO A 161 -0.51 -5.24 1.97
CA PRO A 161 -0.28 -5.54 0.55
C PRO A 161 1.07 -6.23 0.27
N CYS A 162 2.06 -6.10 1.16
CA CYS A 162 3.36 -6.75 1.02
C CYS A 162 3.43 -8.20 1.52
N GLY A 163 2.33 -8.76 2.05
CA GLY A 163 2.28 -10.14 2.55
C GLY A 163 2.54 -10.30 4.06
N SER A 164 2.92 -9.23 4.78
CA SER A 164 3.36 -9.32 6.18
C SER A 164 2.30 -9.87 7.12
N THR A 165 1.01 -9.56 6.89
CA THR A 165 -0.07 -10.04 7.77
C THR A 165 -0.22 -11.55 7.73
N TRP A 166 -0.14 -12.19 6.55
CA TRP A 166 -0.18 -13.65 6.44
C TRP A 166 1.06 -14.31 7.05
N HIS A 167 2.23 -13.65 6.95
CA HIS A 167 3.41 -14.10 7.68
C HIS A 167 3.21 -14.06 9.19
N VAL A 168 2.69 -12.95 9.72
CA VAL A 168 2.38 -12.81 11.16
C VAL A 168 1.37 -13.88 11.60
N ALA A 169 0.29 -14.07 10.83
CA ALA A 169 -0.76 -15.05 11.12
C ALA A 169 -0.20 -16.47 11.26
N LYS A 170 0.74 -16.85 10.38
CA LYS A 170 1.42 -18.15 10.45
C LYS A 170 2.33 -18.27 11.67
N GLU A 171 3.17 -17.26 11.91
CA GLU A 171 4.25 -17.34 12.91
C GLU A 171 3.76 -17.10 14.35
N ILE A 172 2.55 -16.58 14.54
CA ILE A 172 2.00 -16.31 15.87
C ILE A 172 1.31 -17.51 16.53
N VAL A 173 0.99 -18.57 15.76
CA VAL A 173 0.34 -19.79 16.28
C VAL A 173 1.17 -20.42 17.41
N GLY A 174 0.49 -20.88 18.46
CA GLY A 174 1.08 -21.43 19.67
C GLY A 174 1.52 -20.39 20.71
N ARG A 175 1.49 -19.10 20.39
CA ARG A 175 1.79 -18.01 21.34
C ARG A 175 0.67 -17.89 22.37
N ARG A 176 1.00 -17.52 23.61
CA ARG A 176 -0.01 -17.19 24.63
C ARG A 176 -0.76 -15.92 24.22
N MET A 177 -2.07 -15.88 24.44
CA MET A 177 -2.90 -14.73 24.01
C MET A 177 -2.42 -13.39 24.60
N GLU A 178 -1.95 -13.39 25.85
CA GLU A 178 -1.41 -12.20 26.53
C GLU A 178 -0.14 -11.64 25.87
N ASP A 179 0.64 -12.49 25.19
CA ASP A 179 1.87 -12.10 24.52
C ASP A 179 1.66 -11.86 23.02
N ALA A 180 0.49 -12.21 22.48
CA ALA A 180 0.26 -12.25 21.04
C ALA A 180 0.28 -10.86 20.40
N PRO A 181 -0.35 -9.81 20.97
CA PRO A 181 -0.31 -8.47 20.36
C PRO A 181 1.09 -7.86 20.17
N PRO A 182 1.93 -7.70 21.21
CA PRO A 182 3.26 -7.15 20.99
C PRO A 182 4.12 -8.04 20.09
N ARG A 183 3.88 -9.36 20.09
CA ARG A 183 4.59 -10.29 19.21
C ARG A 183 4.15 -10.16 17.75
N ALA A 184 2.86 -9.90 17.47
CA ALA A 184 2.36 -9.67 16.13
C ALA A 184 3.02 -8.43 15.50
N GLY A 185 3.09 -7.33 16.24
CA GLY A 185 3.81 -6.13 15.81
C GLY A 185 5.30 -6.40 15.54
N LEU A 186 5.97 -7.14 16.43
CA LEU A 186 7.38 -7.50 16.25
C LEU A 186 7.62 -8.42 15.03
N LEU A 187 6.77 -9.42 14.81
CA LEU A 187 6.86 -10.33 13.65
C LEU A 187 6.71 -9.54 12.34
N CYS A 188 5.80 -8.57 12.28
CA CYS A 188 5.70 -7.67 11.14
C CYS A 188 7.00 -6.89 10.90
N GLN A 189 7.62 -6.38 11.96
CA GLN A 189 8.85 -5.58 11.85
C GLN A 189 10.07 -6.42 11.42
N MET A 190 10.07 -7.72 11.74
CA MET A 190 11.10 -8.68 11.34
C MET A 190 10.88 -9.25 9.93
N TYR A 191 9.65 -9.20 9.41
CA TYR A 191 9.37 -9.49 8.01
C TYR A 191 10.19 -8.56 7.11
N PRO A 192 10.64 -8.99 5.90
CA PRO A 192 11.42 -8.15 4.97
C PRO A 192 10.67 -6.92 4.40
N CYS A 193 9.66 -6.38 5.10
CA CYS A 193 8.96 -5.14 4.80
C CYS A 193 9.94 -4.02 4.40
N ARG A 194 9.58 -3.27 3.34
CA ARG A 194 10.40 -2.16 2.82
C ARG A 194 10.03 -0.80 3.40
N ALA A 195 9.16 -0.74 4.40
CA ALA A 195 8.88 0.49 5.13
C ALA A 195 10.17 1.12 5.69
N VAL A 196 10.21 2.44 5.73
CA VAL A 196 11.34 3.19 6.28
C VAL A 196 11.52 2.83 7.76
N ARG A 197 12.78 2.80 8.22
CA ARG A 197 13.15 2.47 9.60
C ARG A 197 13.84 3.67 10.26
N GLY A 198 13.78 3.74 11.59
CA GLY A 198 14.53 4.72 12.39
C GLY A 198 13.76 5.96 12.86
N GLY A 199 12.45 6.04 12.61
CA GLY A 199 11.56 7.08 13.15
C GLY A 199 10.29 6.47 13.75
N GLU A 200 9.33 7.30 14.19
CA GLU A 200 8.08 6.83 14.82
C GLU A 200 7.07 6.26 13.80
N GLY A 201 7.17 6.62 12.53
CA GLY A 201 6.35 6.07 11.45
C GLY A 201 6.94 4.81 10.77
N GLY A 202 6.58 4.61 9.51
CA GLY A 202 7.14 3.56 8.67
C GLY A 202 6.98 2.17 9.29
N ILE A 203 8.11 1.51 9.57
CA ILE A 203 8.10 0.15 10.12
C ILE A 203 7.44 0.05 11.50
N HIS A 204 7.50 1.11 12.32
CA HIS A 204 6.89 1.13 13.65
C HIS A 204 5.38 1.22 13.55
N ALA A 205 4.86 2.17 12.75
CA ALA A 205 3.44 2.25 12.42
C ALA A 205 2.90 0.93 11.83
N SER A 206 3.67 0.27 10.94
CA SER A 206 3.30 -1.07 10.45
C SER A 206 3.22 -2.10 11.57
N GLY A 207 4.11 -2.05 12.56
CA GLY A 207 4.06 -2.89 13.75
C GLY A 207 2.84 -2.59 14.62
N ASP A 208 2.52 -1.32 14.83
CA ASP A 208 1.38 -0.88 15.62
C ASP A 208 0.05 -1.32 14.98
N LEU A 209 -0.07 -1.24 13.66
CA LEU A 209 -1.23 -1.76 12.92
C LEU A 209 -1.43 -3.27 13.11
N HIS A 210 -0.36 -4.07 13.11
CA HIS A 210 -0.46 -5.52 13.32
C HIS A 210 -0.72 -5.89 14.77
N LYS A 211 -0.15 -5.13 15.72
CA LYS A 211 -0.46 -5.24 17.14
C LYS A 211 -1.95 -4.94 17.36
N TYR A 212 -2.43 -3.81 16.86
CA TYR A 212 -3.82 -3.37 16.95
C TYR A 212 -4.79 -4.39 16.37
N ALA A 213 -4.50 -4.95 15.20
CA ALA A 213 -5.32 -6.00 14.60
C ALA A 213 -5.45 -7.24 15.50
N MET A 214 -4.36 -7.64 16.17
CA MET A 214 -4.36 -8.74 17.13
C MET A 214 -5.13 -8.40 18.41
N GLU A 215 -5.00 -7.18 18.94
CA GLU A 215 -5.75 -6.72 20.12
C GLU A 215 -7.26 -6.75 19.86
N ARG A 216 -7.68 -6.23 18.69
CA ARG A 216 -9.07 -6.26 18.27
C ARG A 216 -9.61 -7.66 18.10
N ALA A 217 -8.85 -8.54 17.44
CA ALA A 217 -9.27 -9.93 17.24
C ALA A 217 -9.40 -10.71 18.55
N LEU A 218 -8.67 -10.31 19.59
CA LEU A 218 -8.76 -10.88 20.94
C LEU A 218 -9.82 -10.19 21.82
N GLY A 219 -10.54 -9.20 21.31
CA GLY A 219 -11.58 -8.47 22.04
C GLY A 219 -11.03 -7.56 23.16
N LEU A 220 -9.77 -7.12 23.03
CA LEU A 220 -9.17 -6.17 23.97
C LEU A 220 -9.65 -4.74 23.66
N ASP A 221 -9.81 -3.94 24.70
CA ASP A 221 -10.04 -2.50 24.54
C ASP A 221 -8.75 -1.85 24.05
N THR A 222 -8.78 -1.27 22.86
CA THR A 222 -7.59 -0.74 22.18
C THR A 222 -7.95 0.43 21.26
N GLU A 223 -7.00 1.36 21.12
CA GLU A 223 -7.08 2.49 20.20
C GLU A 223 -5.84 2.47 19.30
N LEU A 224 -6.05 2.63 17.99
CA LEU A 224 -4.95 2.75 17.05
C LEU A 224 -4.45 4.18 17.04
N VAL A 225 -3.20 4.37 17.45
CA VAL A 225 -2.49 5.64 17.32
C VAL A 225 -1.31 5.41 16.38
N ILE A 226 -1.34 6.07 15.22
CA ILE A 226 -0.22 6.08 14.27
C ILE A 226 0.36 7.50 14.19
N ALA A 227 1.67 7.57 13.95
CA ALA A 227 2.38 8.82 13.76
C ALA A 227 1.78 9.64 12.60
N ASP A 228 1.76 10.97 12.71
CA ASP A 228 1.13 11.85 11.71
C ASP A 228 1.72 11.65 10.31
N GLN A 229 3.02 11.40 10.22
CA GLN A 229 3.72 11.09 8.97
C GLN A 229 3.24 9.81 8.27
N SER A 230 2.66 8.87 9.02
CA SER A 230 2.12 7.61 8.50
C SER A 230 0.65 7.73 8.11
N LYS A 231 -0.01 8.86 8.41
CA LYS A 231 -1.40 9.08 7.99
C LYS A 231 -1.40 9.34 6.47
N PRO A 232 -2.27 8.65 5.71
CA PRO A 232 -2.35 8.85 4.27
C PRO A 232 -2.77 10.27 3.91
N ILE A 233 -2.18 10.80 2.84
CA ILE A 233 -2.66 12.03 2.21
C ILE A 233 -3.61 11.63 1.09
N LYS A 234 -4.90 11.89 1.30
CA LYS A 234 -5.97 11.54 0.39
C LYS A 234 -6.33 12.76 -0.47
N ILE A 235 -6.19 12.64 -1.78
CA ILE A 235 -6.41 13.70 -2.77
C ILE A 235 -7.54 13.27 -3.69
N ARG A 236 -8.63 14.06 -3.72
CA ARG A 236 -9.80 13.83 -4.56
C ARG A 236 -9.86 14.84 -5.68
N GLY A 237 -10.00 14.38 -6.91
CA GLY A 237 -10.42 15.20 -8.04
C GLY A 237 -11.84 15.73 -7.89
N LYS A 238 -12.12 16.87 -8.55
CA LYS A 238 -13.39 17.61 -8.46
C LYS A 238 -14.65 16.84 -8.85
N ASP A 239 -14.53 15.83 -9.71
CA ASP A 239 -15.67 15.11 -10.31
C ASP A 239 -15.75 13.64 -9.87
N LEU A 240 -15.01 13.24 -8.82
CA LEU A 240 -15.20 11.91 -8.22
C LEU A 240 -16.49 11.89 -7.40
N PRO A 241 -17.35 10.88 -7.59
CA PRO A 241 -18.53 10.69 -6.75
C PRO A 241 -18.18 10.50 -5.27
#